data_AF-D9W8F4-F1
#
_entry.id   AF-D9W8F4-F1
#
_cell.length_a   1.000
_cell.length_b   1.000
_cell.length_c   1.000
_cell.angle_alpha   90.00
_cell.angle_beta   90.00
_cell.angle_gamma   90.00
#
_symmetry.space_group_name_H-M   'P 1'
#
loop_
_entity.id
_entity.type
_entity.pdbx_description
1 polymer ?
#
loop_
_entity_poly.entity_id
_entity_poly.type
_entity_poly.pdbx_seq_one_letter_code
_entity_poly.pdbx_strand_id
1 'polypeptide(L)'
;MSYLSDGRVSVHMMRAPGTGAGPSPAAPYMGYCGTWRLVADESTVVHRIEITPRADWIGTEQERRAALDGDRLTLYASTRIRGVPHHRVLVWRRAEPRGTPTESRGSVHGRQQAE
;
A
#
# COMPACT_ATOMS: atom_id res chain seq x y z
N MET A 1 -2.72 -1.35 0.18
CA MET A 1 -1.85 -0.77 -0.87
C MET A 1 -2.74 -0.25 -1.98
N SER A 2 -2.38 0.88 -2.59
CA SER A 2 -3.12 1.48 -3.70
C SER A 2 -2.14 1.81 -4.82
N TYR A 3 -2.47 1.36 -6.03
CA TYR A 3 -1.84 1.78 -7.29
C TYR A 3 -2.84 2.65 -8.04
N LEU A 4 -2.43 3.87 -8.37
CA LEU A 4 -3.20 4.80 -9.19
C LEU A 4 -2.69 4.71 -10.64
N SER A 5 -3.62 4.88 -11.59
CA SER A 5 -3.33 4.79 -13.04
C SER A 5 -2.37 5.88 -13.52
N ASP A 6 -2.23 6.97 -12.77
CA ASP A 6 -1.28 8.06 -13.04
C ASP A 6 0.13 7.78 -12.51
N GLY A 7 0.42 6.54 -12.12
CA GLY A 7 1.76 6.15 -11.67
C GLY A 7 2.05 6.47 -10.20
N ARG A 8 1.05 6.83 -9.38
CA ARG A 8 1.24 7.01 -7.93
C ARG A 8 0.94 5.74 -7.14
N VAL A 9 1.72 5.51 -6.08
CA VAL A 9 1.56 4.36 -5.18
C VAL A 9 1.52 4.82 -3.72
N SER A 10 0.67 4.18 -2.93
CA SER A 10 0.71 4.29 -1.47
C SER A 10 0.59 2.93 -0.79
N VAL A 11 1.40 2.73 0.23
CA VAL A 11 1.48 1.49 1.00
C VAL A 11 1.37 1.82 2.47
N HIS A 12 0.45 1.11 3.13
CA HIS A 12 0.22 1.18 4.56
C HIS A 12 0.01 -0.23 5.06
N MET A 13 0.80 -0.64 6.04
CA MET A 13 0.73 -1.95 6.66
C MET A 13 0.75 -1.78 8.17
N MET A 14 -0.12 -2.51 8.84
CA MET A 14 -0.12 -2.63 10.29
C MET A 14 0.13 -4.09 10.65
N ARG A 15 0.71 -4.31 11.82
CA ARG A 15 0.85 -5.66 12.35
C ARG A 15 -0.53 -6.24 12.63
N ALA A 16 -0.77 -7.48 12.19
CA ALA A 16 -1.98 -8.19 12.53
C ALA A 16 -1.97 -8.56 14.04
N PRO A 17 -3.04 -8.27 14.79
CA PRO A 17 -3.15 -8.70 16.18
C PRO A 17 -3.07 -10.24 16.27
N GLY A 18 -2.48 -10.76 17.35
CA GLY A 18 -2.35 -12.21 17.58
C GLY A 18 -1.28 -12.94 16.77
N THR A 19 -0.67 -12.30 15.75
CA THR A 19 0.54 -12.85 15.10
C THR A 19 1.74 -12.60 16.02
N GLY A 20 2.09 -13.62 16.81
CA GLY A 20 3.16 -13.62 17.79
C GLY A 20 4.48 -13.05 17.26
N ALA A 21 5.31 -12.53 18.17
CA ALA A 21 6.62 -11.97 17.87
C ALA A 21 7.51 -13.02 17.18
N GLY A 22 7.49 -13.02 15.84
CA GLY A 22 8.69 -13.36 15.09
C GLY A 22 9.84 -12.46 15.57
N PRO A 23 11.10 -12.88 15.42
CA PRO A 23 12.27 -12.31 16.13
C PRO A 23 12.61 -10.85 15.77
N SER A 24 11.76 -10.15 15.03
CA SER A 24 11.96 -8.77 14.62
C SER A 24 11.01 -7.84 15.39
N PRO A 25 11.52 -6.80 16.08
CA PRO A 25 10.72 -5.68 16.56
C PRO A 25 10.29 -4.83 15.36
N ALA A 26 9.55 -5.42 14.43
CA ALA A 26 8.97 -4.70 13.32
C ALA A 26 8.01 -3.65 13.90
N ALA A 27 8.20 -2.39 13.48
CA ALA A 27 7.35 -1.29 13.89
C ALA A 27 5.87 -1.66 13.72
N PRO A 28 4.99 -1.24 14.64
CA PRO A 28 3.55 -1.59 14.60
C PRO A 28 2.88 -1.14 13.30
N TYR A 29 3.49 -0.16 12.63
CA TYR A 29 3.09 0.38 11.36
C TYR A 29 4.30 0.56 10.45
N MET A 30 4.11 0.31 9.16
CA MET A 30 5.03 0.71 8.10
C MET A 30 4.23 1.29 6.93
N GLY A 31 4.68 2.43 6.43
CA GLY A 31 4.07 3.02 5.25
C GLY A 31 5.04 3.85 4.44
N TYR A 32 4.72 3.99 3.15
CA TYR A 32 5.44 4.84 2.21
C TYR A 32 4.54 5.17 1.02
N CYS A 33 4.81 6.29 0.35
CA CYS A 33 4.22 6.63 -0.93
C CYS A 33 5.25 7.27 -1.87
N GLY A 34 4.87 7.36 -3.15
CA GLY A 34 5.69 7.91 -4.22
C GLY A 34 5.14 7.45 -5.57
N THR A 35 6.02 7.12 -6.51
CA THR A 35 5.63 6.65 -7.84
C THR A 35 5.88 5.17 -8.05
N TRP A 36 5.20 4.60 -9.04
CA TRP A 36 5.41 3.23 -9.49
C TRP A 36 5.46 3.12 -11.01
N ARG A 37 6.14 2.07 -11.48
CA ARG A 37 6.18 1.66 -12.88
C ARG A 37 6.32 0.14 -12.98
N LEU A 38 5.88 -0.43 -14.10
CA LEU A 38 6.22 -1.80 -14.49
C LEU A 38 7.53 -1.82 -15.28
N VAL A 39 8.33 -2.83 -15.05
CA VAL A 39 9.62 -3.08 -15.72
C VAL A 39 9.77 -4.57 -16.00
N ALA A 40 10.60 -4.92 -16.97
CA ALA A 40 10.68 -6.28 -17.53
C ALA A 40 9.33 -6.74 -18.08
N ASP A 41 9.16 -8.04 -18.37
CA ASP A 41 8.00 -8.69 -19.02
C ASP A 41 6.67 -8.58 -18.24
N GLU A 42 6.28 -7.35 -17.87
CA GLU A 42 5.13 -6.96 -17.05
C GLU A 42 5.06 -7.62 -15.66
N SER A 43 6.15 -8.24 -15.21
CA SER A 43 6.20 -9.03 -13.98
C SER A 43 7.00 -8.38 -12.84
N THR A 44 7.61 -7.22 -13.05
CA THR A 44 8.31 -6.48 -12.00
C THR A 44 7.73 -5.09 -11.83
N VAL A 45 7.32 -4.76 -10.60
CA VAL A 45 6.89 -3.42 -10.20
C VAL A 45 8.03 -2.74 -9.46
N VAL A 46 8.35 -1.51 -9.85
CA VAL A 46 9.33 -0.66 -9.14
C VAL A 46 8.57 0.45 -8.44
N HIS A 47 8.81 0.62 -7.14
CA HIS A 47 8.35 1.80 -6.39
C HIS A 47 9.51 2.76 -6.16
N ARG A 48 9.37 4.01 -6.58
CA ARG A 48 10.26 5.09 -6.15
C ARG A 48 9.67 5.73 -4.90
N ILE A 49 10.39 5.67 -3.79
CA ILE A 49 9.87 6.15 -2.50
C ILE A 49 10.15 7.65 -2.36
N GLU A 50 9.11 8.42 -2.07
CA GLU A 50 9.20 9.87 -1.88
C GLU A 50 8.91 10.27 -0.42
N ILE A 51 7.95 9.62 0.22
CA ILE A 51 7.53 9.94 1.59
C ILE A 51 7.45 8.66 2.41
N THR A 52 8.10 8.64 3.58
CA THR A 52 8.04 7.53 4.54
C THR A 52 8.62 7.94 5.89
N PRO A 53 8.21 7.31 7.02
CA PRO A 53 8.89 7.45 8.30
C PRO A 53 10.31 6.85 8.34
N ARG A 54 10.70 6.06 7.34
CA ARG A 54 12.02 5.44 7.21
C ARG A 54 12.94 6.31 6.36
N ALA A 55 13.69 7.22 6.99
CA ALA A 55 14.54 8.16 6.27
C ALA A 55 15.53 7.48 5.30
N ASP A 56 15.99 6.27 5.63
CA ASP A 56 16.87 5.42 4.80
C ASP A 56 16.25 4.97 3.47
N TRP A 57 14.92 5.11 3.30
CA TRP A 57 14.20 4.69 2.11
C TRP A 57 13.86 5.84 1.16
N ILE A 58 13.92 7.09 1.61
CA ILE A 58 13.57 8.25 0.79
C ILE A 58 14.52 8.30 -0.42
N GLY A 59 13.96 8.44 -1.62
CA GLY A 59 14.71 8.46 -2.88
C GLY A 59 15.13 7.09 -3.41
N THR A 60 14.90 6.00 -2.67
CA THR A 60 15.27 4.64 -3.11
C THR A 60 14.22 4.04 -4.04
N GLU A 61 14.67 3.11 -4.89
CA GLU A 61 13.78 2.24 -5.65
C GLU A 61 13.62 0.87 -4.95
N GLN A 62 12.39 0.38 -4.90
CA GLN A 62 12.06 -0.94 -4.38
C GLN A 62 11.51 -1.81 -5.52
N GLU A 63 12.31 -2.74 -5.99
CA GLU A 63 11.90 -3.71 -6.99
C GLU A 63 11.11 -4.86 -6.36
N ARG A 64 10.00 -5.21 -7.00
CA ARG A 64 9.08 -6.26 -6.56
C ARG A 64 8.69 -7.11 -7.75
N ARG A 65 9.06 -8.40 -7.74
CA ARG A 65 8.43 -9.34 -8.68
C ARG A 65 6.96 -9.48 -8.28
N ALA A 66 6.06 -9.30 -9.22
CA ALA A 66 4.62 -9.37 -9.05
C ALA A 66 4.05 -10.62 -9.72
N ALA A 67 3.11 -11.27 -9.03
CA ALA A 67 2.23 -12.28 -9.59
C ALA A 67 0.80 -11.88 -9.24
N LEU A 68 -0.04 -11.67 -10.27
CA LEU A 68 -1.46 -11.36 -10.12
C LEU A 68 -2.28 -12.57 -10.55
N ASP A 69 -3.12 -13.07 -9.65
CA ASP A 69 -4.03 -14.20 -9.87
C ASP A 69 -5.43 -13.78 -9.40
N GLY A 70 -6.31 -13.46 -10.36
CA GLY A 70 -7.64 -12.92 -10.08
C GLY A 70 -7.59 -11.64 -9.23
N ASP A 71 -8.11 -11.72 -8.00
CA ASP A 71 -8.12 -10.63 -7.03
C ASP A 71 -6.88 -10.61 -6.12
N ARG A 72 -5.96 -11.56 -6.27
CA ARG A 72 -4.80 -11.72 -5.40
C ARG A 72 -3.51 -11.25 -6.07
N LEU A 73 -2.86 -10.26 -5.48
CA LEU A 73 -1.52 -9.80 -5.83
C LEU A 73 -0.50 -10.36 -4.84
N THR A 74 0.53 -11.04 -5.35
CA THR A 74 1.70 -11.46 -4.58
C THR A 74 2.93 -10.69 -5.03
N LEU A 75 3.58 -9.98 -4.10
CA LEU A 75 4.83 -9.27 -4.32
C LEU A 75 5.97 -9.98 -3.61
N TYR A 76 6.99 -10.34 -4.38
CA TYR A 76 8.23 -10.93 -3.88
C TYR A 76 9.31 -9.85 -3.86
N ALA A 77 10.03 -9.75 -2.74
CA ALA A 77 11.18 -8.88 -2.62
C ALA A 77 12.36 -9.64 -2.03
N SER A 78 13.54 -9.35 -2.55
CA SER A 78 14.81 -9.82 -1.99
C SER A 78 15.51 -8.61 -1.39
N THR A 79 15.75 -8.64 -0.09
CA THR A 79 16.51 -7.59 0.62
C THR A 79 17.66 -8.24 1.36
N ARG A 80 18.80 -7.55 1.49
CA ARG A 80 19.89 -8.02 2.36
C ARG A 80 19.76 -7.35 3.72
N ILE A 81 19.66 -8.13 4.79
CA ILE A 81 19.68 -7.63 6.16
C ILE A 81 20.97 -8.14 6.79
N ARG A 82 21.89 -7.22 7.13
CA ARG A 82 23.23 -7.57 7.67
C ARG A 82 23.99 -8.57 6.78
N GLY A 83 23.93 -8.37 5.46
CA GLY A 83 24.58 -9.24 4.47
C GLY A 83 23.83 -10.53 4.14
N VAL A 84 22.84 -10.93 4.95
CA VAL A 84 22.03 -12.14 4.72
C VAL A 84 20.88 -11.82 3.76
N PRO A 85 20.66 -12.61 2.69
CA PRO A 85 19.47 -12.48 1.85
C PRO A 85 18.21 -12.84 2.64
N HIS A 86 17.23 -11.94 2.64
CA HIS A 86 15.90 -12.15 3.16
C HIS A 86 14.89 -12.01 2.03
N HIS A 87 14.10 -13.06 1.82
CA HIS A 87 12.96 -13.02 0.93
C HIS A 87 11.73 -12.58 1.72
N ARG A 88 11.08 -11.53 1.23
CA ARG A 88 9.80 -11.02 1.77
C ARG A 88 8.72 -11.30 0.75
N VAL A 89 7.62 -11.88 1.22
CA VAL A 89 6.42 -12.10 0.43
C VAL A 89 5.30 -11.26 1.02
N LEU A 90 4.68 -10.42 0.18
CA LEU A 90 3.50 -9.65 0.54
C LEU A 90 2.35 -10.14 -0.33
N VAL A 91 1.25 -10.55 0.31
CA VAL A 91 0.04 -10.98 -0.38
C VAL A 91 -1.05 -9.96 -0.09
N TRP A 92 -1.64 -9.41 -1.14
CA TRP A 92 -2.76 -8.49 -1.08
C TRP A 92 -3.94 -9.08 -1.83
N ARG A 93 -5.15 -8.88 -1.29
CA ARG A 93 -6.39 -9.08 -2.03
C ARG A 93 -6.92 -7.72 -2.45
N ARG A 94 -7.45 -7.64 -3.67
CA ARG A 94 -8.13 -6.45 -4.18
C ARG A 94 -9.27 -6.10 -3.23
N ALA A 95 -9.37 -4.82 -2.87
CA ALA A 95 -10.54 -4.37 -2.14
C ALA A 95 -11.75 -4.41 -3.09
N GLU A 96 -12.89 -4.83 -2.57
CA GLU A 96 -14.15 -4.64 -3.29
C GLU A 96 -14.30 -3.15 -3.65
N PRO A 97 -14.89 -2.83 -4.82
CA PRO A 97 -15.28 -1.47 -5.11
C PRO A 97 -16.08 -0.95 -3.92
N ARG A 98 -15.61 0.13 -3.29
CA ARG A 98 -16.49 0.84 -2.37
C ARG A 98 -17.67 1.30 -3.21
N GLY A 99 -18.85 0.78 -2.90
CA GLY A 99 -20.09 1.25 -3.52
C GLY A 99 -20.11 2.77 -3.48
N THR A 100 -20.63 3.39 -4.54
CA THR A 100 -20.79 4.84 -4.63
C THR A 100 -21.41 5.31 -3.32
N PRO A 101 -20.84 6.30 -2.61
CA PRO A 101 -21.53 6.90 -1.48
C PRO A 101 -22.86 7.41 -2.02
N THR A 102 -23.97 6.76 -1.65
CA THR A 102 -25.29 7.29 -1.91
C THR A 102 -25.33 8.64 -1.22
N GLU A 103 -25.35 9.73 -1.99
CA GLU A 103 -25.64 11.06 -1.47
C GLU A 103 -26.99 10.98 -0.76
N SER A 104 -26.98 10.82 0.56
CA SER A 104 -28.15 11.15 1.35
C SER A 104 -28.25 12.68 1.31
N ARG A 105 -28.96 13.20 0.30
CA ARG A 105 -29.44 14.59 0.32
C ARG A 105 -30.36 14.70 1.53
N GLY A 106 -29.81 15.12 2.65
CA GLY A 106 -30.57 15.56 3.81
C GLY A 106 -31.52 16.65 3.35
N SER A 107 -32.82 16.37 3.43
CA SER A 107 -33.89 17.31 3.20
C SER A 107 -33.77 18.43 4.24
N VAL A 108 -33.37 19.63 3.83
CA VAL A 108 -33.47 20.83 4.67
C VAL A 108 -34.92 21.28 4.61
N HIS A 109 -35.73 20.79 5.55
CA HIS A 109 -37.10 21.27 5.76
C HIS A 109 -37.09 22.34 6.87
N GLY A 110 -37.14 23.60 6.43
CA GLY A 110 -37.85 24.75 7.03
C GLY A 110 -37.61 25.17 8.48
N ARG A 111 -37.23 26.46 8.67
CA ARG A 111 -38.19 27.51 9.06
C ARG A 111 -37.59 28.92 8.92
N GLN A 112 -38.39 29.81 8.33
CA GLN A 112 -38.33 31.26 8.52
C GLN A 112 -38.44 31.63 10.00
N GLN A 113 -37.74 32.68 10.42
CA GLN A 113 -38.29 33.73 11.27
C GLN A 113 -37.71 35.07 10.80
N ALA A 114 -38.59 36.05 10.68
CA ALA A 114 -38.30 37.45 10.45
C ALA A 114 -37.92 38.13 11.78
N GLU A 115 -37.04 39.13 11.71
CA GLU A 115 -37.28 40.50 12.22
C GLU A 115 -36.24 41.45 11.60
#